data_AF-A0ABD0RV97-F1
#
_entry.id   AF-A0ABD0RV97-F1
#
_cell.length_a   1.000
_cell.length_b   1.000
_cell.length_c   1.000
_cell.angle_alpha   90.00
_cell.angle_beta   90.00
_cell.angle_gamma   90.00
#
_symmetry.space_group_name_H-M   'P 1'
#
loop_
_entity.id
_entity.type
_entity.pdbx_description
1 polymer ?
#
loop_
_entity_poly.entity_id
_entity_poly.type
_entity_poly.pdbx_seq_one_letter_code
_entity_poly.pdbx_strand_id
1 'polypeptide(L)' 'GQYSGDLRKCCVDGMRDNKLGYTCERRATYIVDGQDCVQAFLHCCHDVESHSMEAGEEEMILAR' A
#
# COMPACT_ATOMS: atom_id res chain seq x y z
N GLY A 1 -6.12 10.73 9.49
CA GLY A 1 -5.83 10.07 8.20
C GLY A 1 -6.60 10.78 7.11
N GLN A 2 -6.08 10.77 5.88
CA GLN A 2 -6.65 11.51 4.74
C GLN A 2 -8.03 10.97 4.28
N TYR A 3 -8.35 9.71 4.59
CA TYR A 3 -9.60 9.05 4.20
C TYR A 3 -10.54 8.80 5.40
N SER A 4 -11.85 8.76 5.13
CA SER A 4 -12.91 8.45 6.08
C SER A 4 -13.85 7.35 5.54
N GLY A 5 -14.71 6.80 6.39
CA GLY A 5 -15.71 5.79 5.99
C GLY A 5 -15.09 4.59 5.27
N ASP A 6 -15.71 4.19 4.14
CA ASP A 6 -15.27 3.06 3.33
C ASP A 6 -13.92 3.31 2.64
N LEU A 7 -13.59 4.55 2.27
CA LEU A 7 -12.29 4.87 1.70
C LEU A 7 -11.14 4.66 2.70
N ARG A 8 -11.40 4.84 4.00
CA ARG A 8 -10.43 4.48 5.05
C ARG A 8 -10.14 2.98 5.04
N LYS A 9 -11.16 2.15 4.82
CA LYS A 9 -10.99 0.70 4.72
C LYS A 9 -10.15 0.33 3.49
N CYS A 10 -10.43 0.94 2.33
CA CYS A 10 -9.66 0.74 1.11
C CYS A 10 -8.17 1.08 1.30
N CYS A 11 -7.88 2.22 1.93
CA CYS A 11 -6.51 2.61 2.28
C CYS A 11 -5.83 1.58 3.21
N VAL A 12 -6.51 1.15 4.28
CA VAL A 12 -5.98 0.12 5.20
C VAL A 12 -5.72 -1.21 4.50
N ASP A 13 -6.57 -1.58 3.55
CA ASP A 13 -6.38 -2.80 2.76
C ASP A 13 -5.18 -2.68 1.79
N GLY A 14 -4.87 -1.46 1.32
CA GLY A 14 -3.66 -1.14 0.56
C GLY A 14 -2.38 -1.37 1.35
N MET A 15 -2.38 -0.98 2.63
CA MET A 15 -1.23 -1.08 3.54
C MET A 15 -0.91 -2.50 4.03
N ARG A 16 -1.75 -3.50 3.72
CA ARG A 16 -1.52 -4.87 4.19
C ARG A 16 -0.32 -5.53 3.52
N ASP A 17 0.42 -6.33 4.29
CA ASP A 17 1.53 -7.15 3.83
C ASP A 17 1.19 -7.97 2.58
N ASN A 18 2.05 -7.83 1.59
CA ASN A 18 1.92 -8.49 0.31
C ASN A 18 2.84 -9.72 0.23
N LYS A 19 2.40 -10.81 0.84
CA LYS A 19 3.18 -12.07 0.90
C LYS A 19 3.49 -12.70 -0.47
N LEU A 20 2.75 -12.32 -1.52
CA LEU A 20 2.92 -12.82 -2.88
C LEU A 20 3.83 -11.95 -3.75
N GLY A 21 4.26 -10.78 -3.26
CA GLY A 21 5.12 -9.86 -4.01
C GLY A 21 4.44 -9.22 -5.24
N TYR A 22 3.11 -9.12 -5.26
CA TYR A 22 2.36 -8.46 -6.35
C TYR A 22 2.36 -6.95 -6.20
N THR A 23 2.64 -6.20 -7.28
CA THR A 23 2.60 -4.73 -7.21
C THR A 23 1.26 -4.19 -6.76
N CYS A 24 1.23 -2.96 -6.23
CA CYS A 24 0.00 -2.27 -5.88
C CYS A 24 -1.04 -2.27 -7.02
N GLU A 25 -0.61 -2.06 -8.27
CA GLU A 25 -1.50 -2.06 -9.44
C GLU A 25 -2.11 -3.43 -9.66
N ARG A 26 -1.32 -4.50 -9.55
CA ARG A 26 -1.86 -5.86 -9.68
C ARG A 26 -2.88 -6.15 -8.60
N ARG A 27 -2.60 -5.77 -7.35
CA ARG A 27 -3.55 -5.95 -6.23
C ARG A 27 -4.83 -5.13 -6.44
N ALA A 28 -4.71 -3.92 -6.98
CA ALA A 28 -5.84 -3.03 -7.24
C ALA A 28 -6.82 -3.59 -8.30
N THR A 29 -6.36 -4.46 -9.22
CA THR A 29 -7.24 -5.11 -10.22
C THR A 29 -8.34 -5.98 -9.61
N TYR A 30 -8.21 -6.37 -8.34
CA TYR A 30 -9.19 -7.20 -7.63
C TYR A 30 -10.22 -6.39 -6.84
N ILE A 31 -10.11 -5.06 -6.81
CA ILE A 31 -11.02 -4.18 -6.09
C ILE A 31 -12.28 -3.95 -6.93
N VAL A 32 -13.44 -4.21 -6.33
CA VAL A 32 -14.76 -4.05 -6.98
C VAL A 32 -15.59 -2.90 -6.38
N ASP A 33 -15.09 -2.26 -5.32
CA ASP A 33 -15.79 -1.21 -4.55
C ASP A 33 -15.79 0.17 -5.24
N GLY A 34 -15.38 0.25 -6.50
CA GLY A 34 -15.40 1.45 -7.32
C GLY A 34 -14.08 2.23 -7.35
N GLN A 35 -14.02 3.22 -8.23
CA GLN A 35 -12.80 3.94 -8.59
C GLN A 35 -12.16 4.69 -7.40
N ASP A 36 -12.98 5.28 -6.53
CA ASP A 36 -12.47 6.00 -5.35
C ASP A 36 -11.75 5.06 -4.38
N CYS A 37 -12.25 3.82 -4.25
CA CYS A 37 -11.60 2.79 -3.44
C CYS A 37 -10.27 2.35 -4.06
N VAL A 38 -10.23 2.16 -5.38
CA VAL A 38 -9.00 1.84 -6.13
C VAL A 38 -7.94 2.93 -5.90
N GLN A 39 -8.31 4.21 -5.98
CA GLN A 39 -7.40 5.32 -5.75
C GLN A 39 -6.90 5.38 -4.30
N ALA A 40 -7.80 5.24 -3.32
CA ALA A 40 -7.43 5.22 -1.91
C ALA A 40 -6.50 4.04 -1.56
N PHE A 41 -6.77 2.87 -2.15
CA PHE A 41 -5.93 1.70 -2.01
C PHE A 41 -4.54 1.92 -2.59
N LEU A 42 -4.44 2.39 -3.85
CA LEU A 42 -3.16 2.59 -4.54
C LEU A 42 -2.28 3.60 -3.80
N HIS A 43 -2.87 4.72 -3.39
CA HIS A 43 -2.16 5.74 -2.61
C HIS A 43 -1.51 5.14 -1.36
N CYS A 44 -2.29 4.49 -0.50
CA CYS A 44 -1.75 3.96 0.75
C CYS A 44 -0.87 2.71 0.56
N CYS A 45 -1.05 1.96 -0.52
CA CYS A 45 -0.19 0.84 -0.86
C CYS A 45 1.22 1.31 -1.23
N HIS A 46 1.33 2.33 -2.08
CA HIS A 46 2.63 2.90 -2.47
C HIS A 46 3.35 3.59 -1.30
N ASP A 47 2.61 4.28 -0.42
CA ASP A 47 3.19 4.87 0.79
C ASP A 47 3.92 3.82 1.65
N VAL A 48 3.32 2.63 1.82
CA VAL A 48 3.94 1.54 2.58
C VAL A 48 5.11 0.90 1.84
N GLU A 49 5.00 0.72 0.52
CA GLU A 49 6.10 0.20 -0.28
C GLU A 49 7.32 1.12 -0.23
N SER A 50 7.14 2.45 -0.35
CA SER A 50 8.24 3.41 -0.25
C SER A 50 8.91 3.39 1.12
N HIS A 51 8.12 3.38 2.21
CA HIS A 51 8.68 3.31 3.56
C HIS A 51 9.38 1.98 3.84
N SER A 52 8.89 0.87 3.28
CA SER A 52 9.54 -0.43 3.41
C SER A 52 10.87 -0.49 2.67
N MET A 53 10.96 0.15 1.50
CA MET A 53 12.20 0.30 0.75
C MET A 53 13.21 1.16 1.51
N GLU A 54 12.79 2.31 2.04
CA GLU A 54 13.62 3.19 2.87
C GLU A 54 14.17 2.45 4.11
N ALA A 55 13.30 1.70 4.82
CA ALA A 55 13.72 0.91 5.97
C ALA A 55 14.72 -0.19 5.60
N GLY A 56 14.50 -0.86 4.46
CA GLY A 56 15.44 -1.87 3.95
C GLY A 56 16.79 -1.26 3.56
N GLU A 57 16.80 -0.07 2.96
CA GLU A 57 18.02 0.68 2.67
C GLU A 57 18.77 1.08 3.95
N GLU A 58 18.07 1.58 4.97
CA GLU A 58 18.66 1.92 6.26
C GLU A 58 19.26 0.69 6.96
N GLU A 59 18.55 -0.44 6.98
CA GLU A 59 19.06 -1.70 7.53
C GLU A 59 20.35 -2.16 6.81
N MET A 60 20.40 -2.05 5.48
CA MET A 60 21.60 -2.36 4.70
C MET A 60 22.79 -1.41 5.00
N ILE A 61 22.52 -0.14 5.33
CA ILE A 61 23.57 0.82 5.71
C ILE A 61 24.11 0.51 7.10
N LEU A 62 23.23 0.19 8.06
CA LEU A 62 23.60 -0.12 9.45
C LEU A 62 24.36 -1.44 9.59
N ALA A 63 24.19 -2.39 8.67
CA ALA A 63 24.86 -3.69 8.68
C ALA A 63 26.34 -3.68 8.25
N ARG A 64 26.95 -2.50 8.00
CA ARG A 64 28.33 -2.33 7.53
C ARG A 64 29.34 -2.02 8.63
#